data_AF-A0A7J0GCX0-F1
#
_entry.id   AF-A0A7J0GCX0-F1
#
_cell.length_a   1.000
_cell.length_b   1.000
_cell.length_c   1.000
_cell.angle_alpha   90.00
_cell.angle_beta   90.00
_cell.angle_gamma   90.00
#
_symmetry.space_group_name_H-M   'P 1'
#
loop_
_entity.id
_entity.type
_entity.pdbx_description
1 polymer ?
#
loop_
_entity_poly.entity_id
_entity_poly.type
_entity_poly.pdbx_seq_one_letter_code
_entity_poly.pdbx_strand_id
1 'polypeptide(L)'
;MSNSERVHVELCKGASGLDKVVLRDRGSSAEVYLYGGHVTSWKNEHGEELLFVSSKAIFKPPKAIRGGIPICFPQFSNHGPLEPHGFARNRFWSIDIDPPPFPTQSSSKAFIDLILKPSEEDLKIWPHSFEFRLRVTLGPGGDLMLTSRIRNTNTDGKVFTFTFAYHTYFSVSDIRLIVMVCPLIFLNYEVNFLFPSLSKCHQGYVGFRNGLDDLGKDSSR
;
A
#
# COMPACT_ATOMS: atom_id res chain seq x y z
N MET A 1 6.21 -34.47 -21.45
CA MET A 1 6.62 -33.17 -20.87
C MET A 1 5.83 -32.99 -19.59
N SER A 2 6.47 -33.05 -18.42
CA SER A 2 5.77 -32.89 -17.14
C SER A 2 5.20 -31.48 -17.06
N ASN A 3 3.87 -31.38 -16.97
CA ASN A 3 3.18 -30.14 -16.69
C ASN A 3 3.51 -29.74 -15.24
N SER A 4 4.64 -29.06 -15.04
CA SER A 4 4.96 -28.47 -13.75
C SER A 4 3.90 -27.42 -13.47
N GLU A 5 3.01 -27.73 -12.53
CA GLU A 5 1.94 -26.84 -12.11
C GLU A 5 2.56 -25.53 -11.62
N ARG A 6 2.33 -24.44 -12.33
CA ARG A 6 2.90 -23.13 -11.97
C ARG A 6 2.24 -22.65 -10.69
N VAL A 7 3.04 -22.53 -9.64
CA VAL A 7 2.61 -21.95 -8.36
C VAL A 7 2.46 -20.44 -8.54
N HIS A 8 1.22 -19.96 -8.64
CA HIS A 8 0.90 -18.54 -8.80
C HIS A 8 0.97 -17.74 -7.49
N VAL A 9 0.74 -18.43 -6.36
CA VAL A 9 0.68 -17.83 -5.02
C VAL A 9 1.47 -18.73 -4.07
N GLU A 10 2.47 -18.16 -3.40
CA GLU A 10 3.33 -18.89 -2.46
C GLU A 10 3.41 -18.14 -1.14
N LEU A 11 3.06 -18.79 -0.03
CA LEU A 11 3.29 -18.26 1.32
C LEU A 11 4.66 -18.72 1.82
N CYS A 12 5.52 -17.78 2.22
CA CYS A 12 6.86 -18.09 2.71
C CYS A 12 7.34 -17.05 3.74
N LYS A 13 8.50 -17.31 4.35
CA LYS A 13 9.15 -16.38 5.28
C LYS A 13 10.02 -15.38 4.52
N GLY A 14 9.82 -14.11 4.80
CA GLY A 14 10.61 -12.99 4.29
C GLY A 14 11.69 -12.52 5.27
N ALA A 15 12.10 -11.26 5.10
CA ALA A 15 13.08 -10.64 5.95
C ALA A 15 12.65 -10.67 7.43
N SER A 16 13.62 -10.94 8.32
CA SER A 16 13.40 -11.09 9.77
C SER A 16 12.33 -12.12 10.17
N GLY A 17 12.02 -13.09 9.30
CA GLY A 17 11.06 -14.16 9.60
C GLY A 17 9.59 -13.74 9.52
N LEU A 18 9.28 -12.55 8.99
CA LEU A 18 7.90 -12.14 8.75
C LEU A 18 7.27 -12.95 7.62
N ASP A 19 5.98 -13.27 7.76
CA ASP A 19 5.22 -13.94 6.70
C ASP A 19 4.98 -13.00 5.52
N LYS A 20 5.24 -13.53 4.32
CA LYS A 20 4.96 -12.86 3.06
C LYS A 20 4.34 -13.83 2.05
N VAL A 21 3.57 -13.27 1.14
CA VAL A 21 3.04 -13.95 -0.03
C VAL A 21 3.80 -13.46 -1.25
N VAL A 22 4.24 -14.39 -2.10
CA VAL A 22 4.83 -14.10 -3.41
C VAL A 22 3.82 -14.48 -4.48
N LEU A 23 3.42 -13.48 -5.26
CA LEU A 23 2.57 -13.65 -6.45
C LEU A 23 3.47 -13.78 -7.67
N ARG A 24 3.16 -14.71 -8.57
CA ARG A 24 3.89 -14.90 -9.83
C ARG A 24 2.93 -15.15 -10.98
N ASP A 25 3.16 -14.43 -12.08
CA ASP A 25 2.54 -14.76 -13.34
C ASP A 25 3.43 -14.35 -14.51
N ARG A 26 3.55 -15.26 -15.50
CA ARG A 26 4.28 -15.04 -16.78
C ARG A 26 5.63 -14.30 -16.66
N GLY A 27 6.41 -14.59 -15.62
CA GLY A 27 7.73 -13.98 -15.39
C GLY A 27 7.72 -12.72 -14.51
N SER A 28 6.57 -12.07 -14.37
CA SER A 28 6.38 -10.99 -13.40
C SER A 28 6.17 -11.55 -11.99
N SER A 29 6.49 -10.75 -10.97
CA SER A 29 6.28 -11.14 -9.57
C SER A 29 5.95 -9.96 -8.66
N ALA A 30 5.30 -10.24 -7.53
CA ALA A 30 5.09 -9.26 -6.47
C ALA A 30 5.24 -9.90 -5.09
N GLU A 31 5.77 -9.16 -4.12
CA GLU A 31 5.90 -9.60 -2.74
C GLU A 31 5.01 -8.78 -1.80
N VAL A 32 4.14 -9.45 -1.06
CA VAL A 32 3.18 -8.85 -0.13
C VAL A 32 3.42 -9.37 1.28
N TYR A 33 3.87 -8.53 2.20
CA TYR A 33 4.01 -8.91 3.61
C TYR A 33 2.65 -8.85 4.31
N LEU A 34 2.36 -9.88 5.13
CA LEU A 34 1.17 -9.86 5.99
C LEU A 34 1.26 -8.75 7.03
N TYR A 35 2.47 -8.40 7.45
CA TYR A 35 2.70 -7.19 8.23
C TYR A 35 2.45 -5.94 7.37
N GLY A 36 1.46 -5.15 7.76
CA GLY A 36 1.02 -3.94 7.10
C GLY A 36 0.19 -4.14 5.83
N GLY A 37 -0.08 -5.38 5.41
CA GLY A 37 -0.66 -5.66 4.10
C GLY A 37 0.21 -5.09 2.98
N HIS A 38 1.53 -5.13 3.18
CA HIS A 38 2.48 -4.21 2.59
C HIS A 38 3.14 -4.82 1.35
N VAL A 39 2.90 -4.23 0.17
CA VAL A 39 3.61 -4.64 -1.05
C VAL A 39 5.01 -4.06 -1.06
N THR A 40 6.03 -4.91 -1.14
CA THR A 40 7.45 -4.49 -1.00
C THR A 40 8.28 -4.75 -2.25
N SER A 41 7.78 -5.52 -3.21
CA SER A 41 8.45 -5.74 -4.49
C SER A 41 7.38 -5.93 -5.56
N TRP A 42 7.65 -5.40 -6.74
CA TRP A 42 6.88 -5.63 -7.96
C TRP A 42 7.86 -5.63 -9.13
N LYS A 43 8.03 -6.79 -9.75
CA LYS A 43 8.95 -6.98 -10.87
C LYS A 43 8.20 -7.31 -12.14
N ASN A 44 8.63 -6.71 -13.24
CA ASN A 44 8.15 -7.05 -14.58
C ASN A 44 8.75 -8.39 -15.07
N GLU A 45 8.39 -8.80 -16.27
CA GLU A 45 8.86 -10.05 -16.90
C GLU A 45 10.37 -10.10 -17.17
N HIS A 46 11.04 -8.94 -17.19
CA HIS A 46 12.50 -8.83 -17.32
C HIS A 46 13.22 -8.87 -15.97
N GLY A 47 12.47 -8.95 -14.85
CA GLY A 47 13.01 -8.95 -13.50
C GLY A 47 13.39 -7.58 -12.95
N GLU A 48 13.02 -6.50 -13.66
CA GLU A 48 13.28 -5.13 -13.24
C GLU A 48 12.34 -4.75 -12.09
N GLU A 49 12.89 -4.18 -11.01
CA GLU A 49 12.13 -3.76 -9.84
C GLU A 49 11.46 -2.39 -10.08
N LEU A 50 10.14 -2.36 -9.91
CA LEU A 50 9.29 -1.19 -10.13
C LEU A 50 8.98 -0.42 -8.84
N LEU A 51 9.23 -1.03 -7.67
CA LEU A 51 9.05 -0.38 -6.37
C LEU A 51 10.38 -0.10 -5.67
N PHE A 52 10.48 1.07 -5.05
CA PHE A 52 11.61 1.40 -4.21
C PHE A 52 11.36 0.95 -2.77
N VAL A 53 12.21 0.06 -2.26
CA VAL A 53 12.33 -0.23 -0.82
C VAL A 53 13.71 0.20 -0.34
N SER A 54 13.74 0.92 0.76
CA SER A 54 15.00 1.47 1.25
C SER A 54 15.93 0.38 1.78
N SER A 55 17.22 0.48 1.48
CA SER A 55 18.24 -0.47 1.96
C SER A 55 18.39 -0.51 3.50
N LYS A 56 17.95 0.54 4.20
CA LYS A 56 17.88 0.57 5.68
C LYS A 56 16.45 0.36 6.20
N ALA A 57 15.56 -0.25 5.42
CA ALA A 57 14.23 -0.61 5.88
C ALA A 57 14.32 -1.68 6.97
N ILE A 58 13.52 -1.52 8.03
CA ILE A 58 13.45 -2.46 9.14
C ILE A 58 12.18 -3.30 8.97
N PHE A 59 12.35 -4.58 8.72
CA PHE A 59 11.26 -5.55 8.60
C PHE A 59 10.93 -6.13 9.97
N LYS A 60 10.57 -5.28 10.93
CA LYS A 60 10.30 -5.70 12.31
C LYS A 60 9.21 -4.83 12.95
N PRO A 61 8.12 -5.44 13.45
CA PRO A 61 7.14 -4.74 14.26
C PRO A 61 7.77 -4.07 15.49
N PRO A 62 7.21 -2.95 15.97
CA PRO A 62 5.98 -2.29 15.48
C PRO A 62 6.24 -1.23 14.41
N LYS A 63 7.46 -1.12 13.85
CA LYS A 63 7.81 -0.07 12.88
C LYS A 63 7.35 -0.43 11.47
N ALA A 64 6.74 0.53 10.78
CA ALA A 64 6.34 0.38 9.38
C ALA A 64 7.57 0.20 8.46
N ILE A 65 7.41 -0.59 7.40
CA ILE A 65 8.45 -0.83 6.40
C ILE A 65 8.64 0.44 5.55
N ARG A 66 9.89 0.86 5.31
CA ARG A 66 10.21 2.07 4.53
C ARG A 66 10.35 1.75 3.03
N GLY A 67 9.36 2.16 2.25
CA GLY A 67 9.28 1.97 0.80
C GLY A 67 8.15 1.02 0.40
N GLY A 68 8.08 0.62 -0.87
CA GLY A 68 7.02 -0.23 -1.40
C GLY A 68 5.67 0.52 -1.45
N ILE A 69 4.60 -0.12 -0.97
CA ILE A 69 3.25 0.47 -0.91
C ILE A 69 2.71 0.37 0.53
N PRO A 70 3.12 1.27 1.44
CA PRO A 70 2.51 1.39 2.76
C PRO A 70 1.05 1.86 2.65
N ILE A 71 0.20 1.30 3.51
CA ILE A 71 -1.21 1.68 3.61
C ILE A 71 -1.39 2.70 4.74
N CYS A 72 -1.90 3.88 4.39
CA CYS A 72 -2.29 4.90 5.36
C CYS A 72 -3.78 4.71 5.69
N PHE A 73 -4.09 4.30 6.91
CA PHE A 73 -5.46 4.14 7.40
C PHE A 73 -5.46 4.07 8.93
N PRO A 74 -6.44 4.67 9.62
CA PRO A 74 -7.57 5.44 9.11
C PRO A 74 -7.27 6.95 8.93
N GLN A 75 -5.99 7.31 8.95
CA GLN A 75 -5.52 8.69 8.83
C GLN A 75 -4.43 8.77 7.77
N PHE A 76 -4.43 9.84 6.98
CA PHE A 76 -3.32 10.24 6.13
C PHE A 76 -2.59 11.43 6.77
N SER A 77 -1.27 11.43 6.68
CA SER A 77 -0.42 12.46 7.29
C SER A 77 -0.80 12.67 8.76
N ASN A 78 -0.77 13.91 9.23
CA ASN A 78 -1.20 14.37 10.54
C ASN A 78 -2.61 14.98 10.53
N HIS A 79 -3.51 14.58 9.61
CA HIS A 79 -4.85 15.16 9.47
C HIS A 79 -5.85 14.75 10.56
N GLY A 80 -5.37 14.23 11.69
CA GLY A 80 -6.21 13.82 12.81
C GLY A 80 -5.40 13.46 14.05
N PRO A 81 -6.06 12.92 15.09
CA PRO A 81 -5.47 12.74 16.41
C PRO A 81 -4.56 11.51 16.51
N LEU A 82 -4.51 10.66 15.48
CA LEU A 82 -3.70 9.45 15.48
C LEU A 82 -2.25 9.76 15.09
N GLU A 83 -1.37 8.80 15.38
CA GLU A 83 -0.01 8.79 14.82
C GLU A 83 -0.04 9.00 13.29
N PRO A 84 0.97 9.69 12.71
CA PRO A 84 0.97 9.99 11.30
C PRO A 84 0.77 8.77 10.42
N HIS A 85 -0.16 8.90 9.46
CA HIS A 85 -0.60 7.83 8.54
C HIS A 85 -1.40 6.68 9.19
N GLY A 86 -1.86 6.84 10.43
CA GLY A 86 -2.63 5.84 11.14
C GLY A 86 -1.80 4.59 11.47
N PHE A 87 -2.47 3.45 11.61
CA PHE A 87 -1.89 2.23 12.18
C PHE A 87 -1.96 1.00 11.27
N ALA A 88 -2.68 1.03 10.15
CA ALA A 88 -2.86 -0.16 9.30
C ALA A 88 -1.53 -0.77 8.82
N ARG A 89 -0.56 0.07 8.44
CA ARG A 89 0.82 -0.33 8.08
C ARG A 89 1.65 -0.90 9.23
N ASN A 90 1.16 -0.80 10.46
CA ASN A 90 1.81 -1.26 11.69
C ASN A 90 1.12 -2.49 12.31
N ARG A 91 0.14 -3.09 11.63
CA ARG A 91 -0.62 -4.26 12.10
C ARG A 91 -0.39 -5.46 11.22
N PHE A 92 -0.57 -6.66 11.77
CA PHE A 92 -0.63 -7.87 10.97
C PHE A 92 -2.02 -8.00 10.35
N TRP A 93 -2.03 -8.28 9.06
CA TRP A 93 -3.22 -8.63 8.30
C TRP A 93 -3.32 -10.15 8.21
N SER A 94 -4.53 -10.66 8.20
CA SER A 94 -4.80 -12.08 7.99
C SER A 94 -5.14 -12.34 6.54
N ILE A 95 -4.81 -13.54 6.03
CA ILE A 95 -5.34 -14.00 4.75
C ILE A 95 -6.83 -14.27 4.91
N ASP A 96 -7.66 -13.65 4.05
CA ASP A 96 -9.10 -13.87 4.01
C ASP A 96 -9.39 -15.10 3.14
N ILE A 97 -9.68 -16.24 3.77
CA ILE A 97 -9.89 -17.53 3.07
C ILE A 97 -11.28 -17.66 2.42
N ASP A 98 -12.23 -16.81 2.82
CA ASP A 98 -13.59 -16.77 2.29
C ASP A 98 -14.01 -15.31 2.03
N PRO A 99 -13.33 -14.64 1.08
CA PRO A 99 -13.60 -13.24 0.80
C PRO A 99 -14.97 -13.12 0.09
N PRO A 100 -15.77 -12.09 0.41
CA PRO A 100 -17.00 -11.81 -0.32
C PRO A 100 -16.74 -11.66 -1.83
N PRO A 101 -17.71 -12.03 -2.69
CA PRO A 101 -17.54 -11.95 -4.13
C PRO A 101 -17.02 -10.58 -4.58
N PHE A 102 -16.07 -10.61 -5.51
CA PHE A 102 -15.60 -9.41 -6.17
C PHE A 102 -16.55 -9.04 -7.32
N PRO A 103 -16.97 -7.76 -7.46
CA PRO A 103 -17.83 -7.33 -8.58
C PRO A 103 -17.17 -7.61 -9.94
N THR A 104 -15.85 -7.56 -10.00
CA THR A 104 -15.05 -7.87 -11.19
C THR A 104 -14.38 -9.22 -10.99
N GLN A 105 -14.81 -10.23 -11.75
CA GLN A 105 -14.06 -11.48 -11.84
C GLN A 105 -12.76 -11.21 -12.59
N SER A 106 -11.63 -11.18 -11.87
CA SER A 106 -10.32 -11.24 -12.50
C SER A 106 -10.08 -12.69 -12.92
N SER A 107 -9.68 -12.89 -14.17
CA SER A 107 -9.19 -14.20 -14.64
C SER A 107 -7.79 -14.52 -14.11
N SER A 108 -7.16 -13.59 -13.36
CA SER A 108 -5.85 -13.84 -12.76
C SER A 108 -5.94 -14.89 -11.66
N LYS A 109 -4.97 -15.79 -11.66
CA LYS A 109 -4.76 -16.82 -10.63
C LYS A 109 -3.74 -16.37 -9.57
N ALA A 110 -3.06 -15.25 -9.80
CA ALA A 110 -2.01 -14.72 -8.93
C ALA A 110 -2.57 -13.55 -8.11
N PHE A 111 -3.40 -13.86 -7.10
CA PHE A 111 -3.94 -12.87 -6.19
C PHE A 111 -3.95 -13.37 -4.74
N ILE A 112 -4.05 -12.43 -3.81
CA ILE A 112 -4.26 -12.70 -2.38
C ILE A 112 -5.29 -11.73 -1.81
N ASP A 113 -6.18 -12.24 -0.98
CA ASP A 113 -7.10 -11.46 -0.18
C ASP A 113 -6.61 -11.38 1.26
N LEU A 114 -6.50 -10.16 1.76
CA LEU A 114 -6.10 -9.84 3.11
C LEU A 114 -7.22 -9.11 3.83
N ILE A 115 -7.31 -9.29 5.14
CA ILE A 115 -8.26 -8.59 6.01
C ILE A 115 -7.58 -8.09 7.28
N LEU A 116 -7.85 -6.83 7.60
CA LEU A 116 -7.54 -6.20 8.88
C LEU A 116 -8.83 -5.93 9.64
N LYS A 117 -8.84 -6.37 10.89
CA LYS A 117 -9.88 -6.08 11.90
C LYS A 117 -9.22 -5.38 13.08
N PRO A 118 -9.91 -4.48 13.80
CA PRO A 118 -9.32 -3.82 14.95
C PRO A 118 -9.01 -4.83 16.06
N SER A 119 -7.83 -4.67 16.67
CA SER A 119 -7.49 -5.29 17.95
C SER A 119 -8.06 -4.51 19.13
N GLU A 120 -7.99 -5.07 20.34
CA GLU A 120 -8.35 -4.35 21.56
C GLU A 120 -7.50 -3.07 21.74
N GLU A 121 -6.23 -3.11 21.34
CA GLU A 121 -5.34 -1.95 21.34
C GLU A 121 -5.78 -0.87 20.35
N ASP A 122 -6.26 -1.27 19.16
CA ASP A 122 -6.75 -0.33 18.16
C ASP A 122 -8.01 0.37 18.63
N LEU A 123 -8.93 -0.36 19.28
CA LEU A 123 -10.16 0.20 19.83
C LEU A 123 -9.91 1.21 20.96
N LYS A 124 -8.76 1.15 21.64
CA LYS A 124 -8.36 2.15 22.66
C LYS A 124 -7.99 3.50 22.05
N ILE A 125 -7.40 3.50 20.86
CA ILE A 125 -6.94 4.73 20.18
C ILE A 125 -7.92 5.23 19.12
N TRP A 126 -8.71 4.32 18.54
CA TRP A 126 -9.71 4.62 17.52
C TRP A 126 -10.93 3.70 17.74
N PRO A 127 -11.93 4.14 18.53
CA PRO A 127 -13.01 3.29 19.05
C PRO A 127 -14.10 3.02 18.00
N HIS A 128 -13.69 2.44 16.87
CA HIS A 128 -14.56 2.07 15.77
C HIS A 128 -14.26 0.65 15.31
N SER A 129 -15.31 -0.16 15.20
CA SER A 129 -15.27 -1.48 14.61
C SER A 129 -15.35 -1.38 13.09
N PHE A 130 -14.39 -2.02 12.42
CA PHE A 130 -14.32 -2.04 10.96
C PHE A 130 -13.82 -3.39 10.44
N GLU A 131 -14.03 -3.61 9.16
CA GLU A 131 -13.28 -4.60 8.37
C GLU A 131 -12.65 -3.89 7.18
N PHE A 132 -11.33 -3.95 7.08
CA PHE A 132 -10.60 -3.47 5.92
C PHE A 132 -10.08 -4.68 5.15
N ARG A 133 -10.69 -4.95 3.99
CA ARG A 133 -10.23 -5.95 3.03
C ARG A 133 -9.36 -5.32 1.94
N LEU A 134 -8.29 -6.02 1.59
CA LEU A 134 -7.37 -5.67 0.52
C LEU A 134 -7.19 -6.89 -0.37
N ARG A 135 -7.46 -6.74 -1.67
CA ARG A 135 -7.03 -7.70 -2.69
C ARG A 135 -5.80 -7.16 -3.40
N VAL A 136 -4.73 -7.94 -3.44
CA VAL A 136 -3.57 -7.68 -4.30
C VAL A 136 -3.57 -8.70 -5.42
N THR A 137 -3.60 -8.23 -6.66
CA THR A 137 -3.62 -9.07 -7.86
C THR A 137 -2.47 -8.70 -8.77
N LEU A 138 -1.72 -9.70 -9.22
CA LEU A 138 -0.78 -9.58 -10.33
C LEU A 138 -1.48 -10.06 -11.60
N GLY A 139 -1.70 -9.15 -12.55
CA GLY A 139 -2.33 -9.45 -13.83
C GLY A 139 -1.37 -10.14 -14.80
N PRO A 140 -1.91 -10.79 -15.85
CA PRO A 140 -1.11 -11.51 -16.83
C PRO A 140 -0.26 -10.62 -17.74
N GLY A 141 -0.53 -9.31 -17.75
CA GLY A 141 0.32 -8.31 -18.41
C GLY A 141 1.44 -7.77 -17.50
N GLY A 142 1.56 -8.28 -16.26
CA GLY A 142 2.48 -7.78 -15.26
C GLY A 142 1.95 -6.58 -14.47
N ASP A 143 0.71 -6.13 -14.72
CA ASP A 143 0.04 -5.06 -14.00
C ASP A 143 -0.25 -5.46 -12.55
N LEU A 144 0.05 -4.57 -11.60
CA LEU A 144 -0.25 -4.78 -10.19
C LEU A 144 -1.50 -3.97 -9.79
N MET A 145 -2.53 -4.67 -9.34
CA MET A 145 -3.80 -4.08 -8.92
C MET A 145 -4.03 -4.26 -7.42
N LEU A 146 -4.32 -3.16 -6.72
CA LEU A 146 -4.67 -3.17 -5.30
C LEU A 146 -6.10 -2.65 -5.12
N THR A 147 -7.02 -3.51 -4.67
CA THR A 147 -8.40 -3.12 -4.42
C THR A 147 -8.72 -3.16 -2.93
N SER A 148 -9.04 -1.99 -2.37
CA SER A 148 -9.40 -1.82 -0.95
C SER A 148 -10.92 -1.72 -0.77
N ARG A 149 -11.44 -2.35 0.28
CA ARG A 149 -12.84 -2.23 0.72
C ARG A 149 -12.90 -2.11 2.22
N ILE A 150 -13.53 -1.05 2.71
CA ILE A 150 -13.67 -0.77 4.13
C ILE A 150 -15.15 -0.83 4.48
N ARG A 151 -15.49 -1.66 5.46
CA ARG A 151 -16.85 -1.84 5.97
C ARG A 151 -16.89 -1.40 7.42
N ASN A 152 -17.86 -0.57 7.76
CA ASN A 152 -18.20 -0.27 9.15
C ASN A 152 -18.94 -1.46 9.78
N THR A 153 -18.47 -1.94 10.92
CA THR A 153 -19.04 -3.08 11.66
C THR A 153 -19.40 -2.73 13.10
N ASN A 154 -19.55 -1.44 13.42
CA ASN A 154 -20.06 -0.99 14.71
C ASN A 154 -21.44 -1.59 15.00
N THR A 155 -21.58 -2.25 16.15
CA THR A 155 -22.86 -2.85 16.59
C THR A 155 -23.88 -1.82 17.04
N ASP A 156 -23.42 -0.62 17.44
CA ASP A 156 -24.25 0.50 17.85
C ASP A 156 -24.72 1.38 16.67
N GLY A 157 -24.36 1.00 15.44
CA GLY A 157 -24.75 1.71 14.22
C GLY A 157 -24.03 3.05 14.01
N LYS A 158 -23.07 3.43 14.87
CA LYS A 158 -22.33 4.69 14.70
C LYS A 158 -21.49 4.67 13.44
N VAL A 159 -21.60 5.73 12.64
CA VAL A 159 -20.72 5.98 11.50
C VAL A 159 -19.37 6.52 11.97
N PHE A 160 -18.32 6.29 11.19
CA PHE A 160 -17.00 6.88 11.40
C PHE A 160 -16.48 7.50 10.10
N THR A 161 -15.64 8.51 10.24
CA THR A 161 -14.92 9.14 9.13
C THR A 161 -13.46 8.68 9.15
N PHE A 162 -12.87 8.50 7.98
CA PHE A 162 -11.47 8.14 7.85
C PHE A 162 -10.89 8.76 6.58
N THR A 163 -9.56 8.81 6.53
CA THR A 163 -8.80 9.06 5.30
C THR A 163 -7.98 7.82 4.96
N PHE A 164 -7.69 7.66 3.67
CA PHE A 164 -7.02 6.48 3.15
C PHE A 164 -6.08 6.86 2.01
N ALA A 165 -4.89 6.26 1.97
CA ALA A 165 -3.98 6.40 0.84
C ALA A 165 -3.05 5.19 0.70
N TYR A 166 -2.70 4.88 -0.55
CA TYR A 166 -1.54 4.07 -0.88
C TYR A 166 -0.31 4.97 -1.04
N HIS A 167 0.68 4.83 -0.16
CA HIS A 167 1.87 5.69 -0.17
C HIS A 167 2.98 5.12 -1.07
N THR A 168 2.68 4.90 -2.34
CA THR A 168 3.55 4.16 -3.27
C THR A 168 4.91 4.82 -3.51
N TYR A 169 5.99 4.06 -3.33
CA TYR A 169 7.36 4.44 -3.67
C TYR A 169 7.76 3.72 -4.96
N PHE A 170 7.78 4.43 -6.08
CA PHE A 170 8.25 3.88 -7.35
C PHE A 170 9.77 3.88 -7.44
N SER A 171 10.32 2.83 -8.04
CA SER A 171 11.73 2.76 -8.43
C SER A 171 11.95 3.66 -9.64
N VAL A 172 12.90 4.58 -9.55
CA VAL A 172 13.19 5.58 -10.59
C VAL A 172 14.70 5.72 -10.75
N SER A 173 15.18 5.67 -11.99
CA SER A 173 16.63 5.75 -12.26
C SER A 173 17.19 7.16 -12.03
N ASP A 174 16.39 8.19 -12.34
CA ASP A 174 16.73 9.59 -12.08
C ASP A 174 15.46 10.41 -11.79
N ILE A 175 15.37 10.95 -10.57
CA ILE A 175 14.21 11.74 -10.13
C ILE A 175 14.00 13.00 -10.97
N ARG A 176 15.05 13.51 -11.62
CA ARG A 176 15.00 14.75 -12.42
C ARG A 176 14.29 14.55 -13.76
N LEU A 177 14.12 13.31 -14.19
CA LEU A 177 13.53 12.95 -15.49
C LEU A 177 12.07 12.48 -15.37
N ILE A 178 11.50 12.53 -14.17
CA ILE A 178 10.12 12.10 -13.93
C ILE A 178 9.15 13.21 -14.36
N VAL A 179 8.23 12.87 -15.24
CA VAL A 179 7.01 13.63 -15.51
C VAL A 179 5.84 12.83 -14.96
N MET A 180 5.19 13.34 -13.92
CA MET A 180 3.99 12.70 -13.39
C MET A 180 2.81 13.08 -14.29
N VAL A 181 2.20 12.08 -14.94
CA VAL A 181 0.95 12.25 -15.68
C VAL A 181 -0.20 11.89 -14.74
N CYS A 182 -0.91 12.90 -14.22
CA CYS A 182 -2.18 12.68 -13.54
C CYS A 182 -3.31 12.74 -14.57
N PRO A 183 -3.98 11.62 -14.93
CA PRO A 183 -5.31 11.71 -15.49
C PRO A 183 -6.24 12.21 -14.39
N LEU A 184 -6.53 13.51 -14.39
CA LEU A 184 -7.61 14.12 -13.62
C LEU A 184 -8.93 13.44 -14.02
N ILE A 185 -9.44 12.55 -13.16
CA ILE A 185 -10.86 12.19 -13.17
C ILE A 185 -11.40 12.51 -11.79
N PHE A 186 -12.25 13.55 -11.76
CA PHE A 186 -13.03 13.99 -10.62
C PHE A 186 -13.90 12.85 -10.08
N LEU A 187 -13.44 12.23 -9.01
CA LEU A 187 -14.27 11.60 -7.98
C LEU A 187 -13.69 12.10 -6.66
N ASN A 188 -14.51 12.68 -5.79
CA ASN A 188 -14.13 13.36 -4.55
C ASN A 188 -13.25 12.53 -3.62
N TYR A 189 -11.96 12.47 -3.93
CA TYR A 189 -10.89 11.95 -3.10
C TYR A 189 -9.75 12.94 -3.26
N GLU A 190 -9.46 13.71 -2.20
CA GLU A 190 -8.19 14.41 -2.11
C GLU A 190 -7.08 13.35 -2.03
N VAL A 191 -6.48 13.04 -3.18
CA VAL A 191 -5.20 12.36 -3.23
C VAL A 191 -4.14 13.40 -2.86
N ASN A 192 -3.97 13.61 -1.56
CA ASN A 192 -2.95 14.50 -1.02
C ASN A 192 -1.57 13.85 -1.21
N PHE A 193 -0.85 14.26 -2.25
CA PHE A 193 0.59 13.99 -2.35
C PHE A 193 1.35 15.04 -1.53
N LEU A 194 2.16 14.59 -0.57
CA LEU A 194 3.03 15.45 0.23
C LEU A 194 4.17 16.00 -0.64
N PHE A 195 3.97 17.16 -1.26
CA PHE A 195 5.05 17.97 -1.84
C PHE A 195 4.84 19.44 -1.38
N PRO A 196 5.56 19.92 -0.34
CA PRO A 196 5.25 21.19 0.32
C PRO A 196 5.59 22.47 -0.47
N SER A 197 6.05 22.38 -1.73
CA SER A 197 6.36 23.56 -2.52
C SER A 197 5.92 23.39 -3.98
N LEU A 198 4.62 23.47 -4.22
CA LEU A 198 4.10 23.73 -5.56
C LEU A 198 3.87 25.23 -5.71
N SER A 199 4.80 25.91 -6.40
CA SER A 199 4.47 27.17 -7.07
C SER A 199 3.45 26.87 -8.18
N LYS A 200 2.30 27.55 -8.14
CA LYS A 200 1.15 27.42 -9.05
C LYS A 200 1.58 27.10 -10.49
N CYS A 201 1.05 26.00 -11.04
CA CYS A 201 1.32 25.56 -12.40
C CYS A 201 0.08 25.73 -13.28
N HIS A 202 0.20 26.57 -14.31
CA HIS A 202 -0.65 26.52 -15.51
C HIS A 202 -0.10 25.38 -16.37
N GLN A 203 -0.98 24.54 -16.93
CA GLN A 203 -0.62 23.41 -17.81
C GLN A 203 0.01 22.19 -17.12
N GLY A 204 -0.75 21.49 -16.25
CA GLY A 204 -0.80 20.01 -16.18
C GLY A 204 0.47 19.16 -16.02
N TYR A 205 1.65 19.71 -15.74
CA TYR A 205 2.90 18.95 -15.57
C TYR A 205 3.63 19.37 -14.30
N VAL A 206 4.09 18.40 -13.50
CA VAL A 206 4.95 18.63 -12.33
C VAL A 206 6.29 17.94 -12.57
N GLY A 207 7.38 18.69 -12.51
CA GLY A 207 8.76 18.19 -12.57
C GLY A 207 9.49 18.42 -11.25
N PHE A 208 10.42 17.53 -10.90
CA PHE A 208 11.17 17.58 -9.64
C PHE A 208 12.57 18.17 -9.86
N ARG A 209 12.95 19.19 -9.08
CA ARG A 209 14.32 19.72 -9.01
C ARG A 209 14.83 19.64 -7.57
N ASN A 210 15.76 18.70 -7.35
CA ASN A 210 16.59 18.50 -6.14
C ASN A 210 16.02 17.62 -5.02
N GLY A 211 16.94 17.00 -4.28
CA GLY A 211 16.72 15.89 -3.35
C GLY A 211 15.66 16.15 -2.28
N LEU A 212 14.67 15.25 -2.23
CA LEU A 212 13.62 15.24 -1.23
C LEU A 212 14.05 14.43 0.00
N ASP A 213 14.60 15.14 0.97
CA ASP A 213 14.52 14.87 2.40
C ASP A 213 14.80 16.23 3.06
N ASP A 214 13.77 16.99 3.43
CA ASP A 214 13.96 18.14 4.30
C ASP A 214 13.14 18.00 5.57
N LEU A 215 13.82 17.45 6.58
CA LEU A 215 13.48 17.58 7.99
C LEU A 215 13.71 19.04 8.39
N GLY A 216 12.68 19.87 8.31
CA GLY A 216 12.69 21.19 8.95
C GLY A 216 12.46 21.06 10.46
N LYS A 217 13.54 20.94 11.24
CA LYS A 217 13.53 21.26 12.69
C LYS A 217 13.70 22.78 12.88
N ASP A 218 12.79 23.34 13.66
CA ASP A 218 12.95 24.37 14.71
C ASP A 218 13.58 25.76 14.36
N SER A 219 12.83 26.83 14.58
CA SER A 219 13.23 27.91 15.51
C SER A 219 12.15 28.98 15.69
N SER A 220 11.97 29.33 16.95
CA SER A 220 11.24 30.47 17.51
C SER A 220 11.38 31.80 16.75
N ARG A 221 10.26 32.50 16.58
CA ARG A 221 10.03 33.89 16.98
C ARG A 221 8.54 34.16 17.17
#